data_AF-A0A1H4SU19-F1
#
_entry.id   AF-A0A1H4SU19-F1
#
_cell.length_a   1.000
_cell.length_b   1.000
_cell.length_c   1.000
_cell.angle_alpha   90.00
_cell.angle_beta   90.00
_cell.angle_gamma   90.00
#
_symmetry.space_group_name_H-M   'P 1'
#
loop_
_entity.id
_entity.type
_entity.pdbx_description
1 polymer ?
#
loop_
_entity_poly.entity_id
_entity_poly.type
_entity_poly.pdbx_seq_one_letter_code
_entity_poly.pdbx_strand_id
1 'polypeptide(L)'
;MRLRVLSFILVMAVAGSAMAAPFDGSWSFDVSTEVGDCEPVRQYPVTIADSRMASGAGSPAATVGTIEANGSVWGRFSSAGDVVRIQGRLSKGTGSGTWSSGSRYCGGQWRAHKG
;
A
#
# COMPACT_ATOMS: atom_id res chain seq x y z
N MET A 1 7.42 64.09 24.55
CA MET A 1 7.96 63.83 23.20
C MET A 1 8.04 62.32 22.99
N ARG A 2 7.15 61.79 22.14
CA ARG A 2 7.16 60.49 21.41
C ARG A 2 7.26 59.18 22.21
N LEU A 3 6.08 58.59 22.48
CA LEU A 3 5.90 57.18 22.87
C LEU A 3 6.17 56.27 21.64
N ARG A 4 7.11 55.32 21.74
CA ARG A 4 7.34 54.31 20.69
C ARG A 4 6.51 53.07 21.00
N VAL A 5 5.45 52.85 20.24
CA VAL A 5 4.64 51.61 20.29
C VAL A 5 5.37 50.54 19.49
N LEU A 6 5.90 49.52 20.17
CA LEU A 6 6.46 48.32 19.55
C LEU A 6 5.29 47.36 19.24
N SER A 7 4.83 47.33 17.99
CA SER A 7 3.88 46.34 17.50
C SER A 7 4.52 44.96 17.47
N PHE A 8 4.04 44.04 18.31
CA PHE A 8 4.34 42.62 18.25
C PHE A 8 3.41 41.96 17.23
N ILE A 9 3.93 41.62 16.05
CA ILE A 9 3.18 40.82 15.06
C ILE A 9 3.24 39.37 15.51
N LEU A 10 2.13 38.85 16.02
CA LEU A 10 1.97 37.43 16.34
C LEU A 10 1.68 36.65 15.05
N VAL A 11 2.69 35.98 14.52
CA VAL A 11 2.51 35.04 13.39
C VAL A 11 1.89 33.76 13.95
N MET A 12 0.59 33.54 13.70
CA MET A 12 -0.05 32.25 13.94
C MET A 12 0.39 31.27 12.84
N ALA A 13 1.27 30.33 13.19
CA ALA A 13 1.55 29.16 12.36
C ALA A 13 0.35 28.21 12.43
N VAL A 14 -0.43 28.13 11.35
CA VAL A 14 -1.49 27.13 11.20
C VAL A 14 -0.81 25.78 10.95
N ALA A 15 -0.68 24.96 11.98
CA ALA A 15 -0.25 23.57 11.83
C ALA A 15 -1.39 22.78 11.18
N GLY A 16 -1.32 22.59 9.86
CA GLY A 16 -2.21 21.68 9.15
C GLY A 16 -1.92 20.24 9.58
N SER A 17 -2.89 19.58 10.20
CA SER A 17 -2.83 18.14 10.43
C SER A 17 -2.90 17.44 9.06
N ALA A 18 -1.78 16.90 8.60
CA ALA A 18 -1.77 16.01 7.44
C ALA A 18 -2.61 14.78 7.80
N MET A 19 -3.85 14.71 7.32
CA MET A 19 -4.61 13.48 7.37
C MET A 19 -3.93 12.49 6.44
N ALA A 20 -3.46 11.37 6.99
CA ALA A 20 -2.95 10.27 6.20
C ALA A 20 -3.99 9.88 5.14
N ALA A 21 -3.55 9.63 3.89
CA ALA A 21 -4.47 9.20 2.85
C ALA A 21 -5.15 7.89 3.33
N PRO A 22 -6.39 7.59 2.89
CA PRO A 22 -7.22 6.55 3.49
C PRO A 22 -6.57 5.16 3.57
N PHE A 23 -5.62 4.89 2.67
CA PHE A 23 -4.92 3.61 2.57
C PHE A 23 -3.48 3.65 3.06
N ASP A 24 -2.93 4.81 3.44
CA ASP A 24 -1.54 4.93 3.89
C ASP A 24 -1.26 4.08 5.14
N GLY A 25 -0.07 3.51 5.21
CA GLY A 25 0.41 2.70 6.33
C GLY A 25 0.90 1.32 5.93
N SER A 26 1.11 0.47 6.93
CA SER A 26 1.55 -0.91 6.75
C SER A 26 0.38 -1.85 6.51
N TRP A 27 0.56 -2.78 5.59
CA TRP A 27 -0.42 -3.77 5.18
C TRP A 27 0.22 -5.14 5.03
N SER A 28 -0.60 -6.16 5.23
CA SER A 28 -0.25 -7.53 4.92
C SER A 28 -1.15 -8.04 3.81
N PHE A 29 -0.56 -8.57 2.74
CA PHE A 29 -1.26 -9.24 1.65
C PHE A 29 -1.07 -10.75 1.76
N ASP A 30 -2.15 -11.46 2.07
CA ASP A 30 -2.21 -12.92 2.14
C ASP A 30 -2.65 -13.45 0.78
N VAL A 31 -1.71 -14.05 0.04
CA VAL A 31 -1.90 -14.52 -1.34
C VAL A 31 -2.09 -16.02 -1.32
N SER A 32 -3.26 -16.49 -1.76
CA SER A 32 -3.63 -17.91 -1.82
C SER A 32 -3.61 -18.41 -3.26
N THR A 33 -2.94 -19.55 -3.49
CA THR A 33 -2.94 -20.25 -4.78
C THR A 33 -4.20 -21.11 -4.91
N GLU A 34 -4.93 -20.93 -6.01
CA GLU A 34 -6.13 -21.68 -6.37
C GLU A 34 -6.01 -22.37 -7.73
N VAL A 35 -5.03 -21.95 -8.53
CA VAL A 35 -4.72 -22.50 -9.86
C VAL A 35 -3.22 -22.81 -9.94
N GLY A 36 -2.90 -24.03 -10.36
CA GLY A 36 -1.52 -24.53 -10.51
C GLY A 36 -0.92 -25.09 -9.21
N ASP A 37 0.28 -25.69 -9.32
CA ASP A 37 0.97 -26.39 -8.22
C ASP A 37 2.02 -25.50 -7.50
N CYS A 38 1.72 -24.21 -7.35
CA CYS A 38 2.56 -23.28 -6.61
C CYS A 38 2.38 -23.41 -5.09
N GLU A 39 3.33 -22.86 -4.33
CA GLU A 39 3.22 -22.70 -2.87
C GLU A 39 1.81 -22.16 -2.49
N PRO A 40 1.11 -22.78 -1.53
CA PRO A 40 -0.32 -22.56 -1.35
C PRO A 40 -0.67 -21.18 -0.79
N VAL A 41 0.14 -20.63 0.12
CA VAL A 41 -0.10 -19.31 0.72
C VAL A 41 1.21 -18.58 0.94
N ARG A 42 1.27 -17.30 0.56
CA ARG A 42 2.39 -16.41 0.91
C ARG A 42 1.89 -15.06 1.42
N GLN A 43 2.53 -14.59 2.49
CA GLN A 43 2.29 -13.27 3.06
C GLN A 43 3.31 -12.27 2.51
N TYR A 44 2.83 -11.13 2.02
CA TYR A 44 3.65 -10.02 1.55
C TYR A 44 3.36 -8.77 2.38
N PRO A 45 4.28 -8.37 3.27
CA PRO A 45 4.28 -7.05 3.86
C PRO A 45 4.40 -5.98 2.79
N VAL A 46 3.51 -4.98 2.84
CA VAL A 46 3.43 -3.86 1.91
C VAL A 46 3.31 -2.57 2.70
N THR A 47 4.03 -1.53 2.28
CA THR A 47 3.82 -0.17 2.76
C THR A 47 3.11 0.63 1.69
N ILE A 48 2.07 1.35 2.08
CA ILE A 48 1.32 2.26 1.22
C ILE A 48 1.60 3.68 1.66
N ALA A 49 2.01 4.51 0.71
CA ALA A 49 2.19 5.94 0.89
C ALA A 49 1.90 6.66 -0.43
N ASP A 50 1.15 7.76 -0.37
CA ASP A 50 0.86 8.62 -1.53
C ASP A 50 0.31 7.82 -2.73
N SER A 51 -0.67 6.93 -2.47
CA SER A 51 -1.29 6.07 -3.49
C SER A 51 -0.34 5.05 -4.16
N ARG A 52 0.85 4.79 -3.59
CA ARG A 52 1.82 3.83 -4.12
C ARG A 52 2.06 2.70 -3.13
N MET A 53 2.21 1.48 -3.67
CA MET A 53 2.60 0.29 -2.93
C MET A 53 4.10 0.05 -3.09
N ALA A 54 4.77 -0.18 -1.96
CA ALA A 54 6.18 -0.56 -1.88
C ALA A 54 6.36 -1.77 -0.97
N SER A 55 7.51 -2.45 -1.07
CA SER A 55 7.82 -3.60 -0.23
C SER A 55 7.91 -3.17 1.24
N GLY A 56 7.14 -3.81 2.11
CA GLY A 56 7.25 -3.62 3.55
C GLY A 56 8.49 -4.30 4.11
N ALA A 57 8.81 -3.99 5.38
CA ALA A 57 9.93 -4.60 6.08
C ALA A 57 9.79 -6.14 6.11
N GLY A 58 10.88 -6.85 5.79
CA GLY A 58 10.90 -8.32 5.76
C GLY A 58 10.13 -8.97 4.60
N SER A 59 9.64 -8.18 3.63
CA SER A 59 8.93 -8.75 2.49
C SER A 59 9.84 -9.63 1.60
N PRO A 60 9.40 -10.84 1.22
CA PRO A 60 10.21 -11.77 0.42
C PRO A 60 10.27 -11.40 -1.08
N ALA A 61 9.58 -10.32 -1.48
CA ALA A 61 9.49 -9.87 -2.85
C ALA A 61 9.49 -8.34 -2.93
N ALA A 62 10.03 -7.82 -4.04
CA ALA A 62 9.87 -6.43 -4.40
C ALA A 62 8.41 -6.16 -4.79
N THR A 63 7.82 -5.11 -4.23
CA THR A 63 6.46 -4.68 -4.53
C THR A 63 6.47 -3.40 -5.32
N VAL A 64 5.68 -3.35 -6.39
CA VAL A 64 5.38 -2.12 -7.12
C VAL A 64 3.91 -2.10 -7.45
N GLY A 65 3.22 -1.01 -7.13
CA GLY A 65 1.90 -0.75 -7.67
C GLY A 65 1.27 0.51 -7.12
N THR A 66 -0.02 0.66 -7.40
CA THR A 66 -0.79 1.88 -7.15
C THR A 66 -2.15 1.57 -6.58
N ILE A 67 -2.66 2.52 -5.80
CA ILE A 67 -4.01 2.50 -5.22
C ILE A 67 -4.71 3.78 -5.63
N GLU A 68 -5.79 3.63 -6.39
CA GLU A 68 -6.65 4.74 -6.76
C GLU A 68 -7.43 5.27 -5.55
N ALA A 69 -7.94 6.50 -5.63
CA ALA A 69 -8.72 7.12 -4.56
C ALA A 69 -9.97 6.31 -4.18
N ASN A 70 -10.53 5.54 -5.12
CA ASN A 70 -11.65 4.65 -4.89
C ASN A 70 -11.23 3.33 -4.18
N GLY A 71 -9.94 3.07 -4.02
CA GLY A 71 -9.38 1.85 -3.44
C GLY A 71 -8.99 0.77 -4.44
N SER A 72 -9.18 0.97 -5.75
CA SER A 72 -8.74 0.02 -6.78
C SER A 72 -7.23 -0.18 -6.73
N VAL A 73 -6.81 -1.44 -6.74
CA VAL A 73 -5.42 -1.87 -6.60
C VAL A 73 -4.96 -2.47 -7.91
N TRP A 74 -3.77 -2.05 -8.36
CA TRP A 74 -3.04 -2.70 -9.45
C TRP A 74 -1.56 -2.75 -9.09
N GLY A 75 -0.91 -3.89 -9.27
CA GLY A 75 0.50 -4.01 -8.96
C GLY A 75 1.11 -5.36 -9.24
N ARG A 76 2.30 -5.56 -8.69
CA ARG A 76 3.01 -6.83 -8.75
C ARG A 76 3.92 -7.04 -7.55
N PHE A 77 4.13 -8.32 -7.24
CA PHE A 77 5.23 -8.81 -6.42
C PHE A 77 6.26 -9.49 -7.32
N SER A 78 7.55 -9.31 -7.06
CA SER A 78 8.60 -9.92 -7.87
C SER A 78 9.77 -10.42 -7.03
N SER A 79 10.21 -11.65 -7.29
CA SER A 79 11.30 -12.31 -6.58
C SER A 79 11.96 -13.36 -7.48
N ALA A 80 13.30 -13.39 -7.54
CA ALA A 80 14.08 -14.41 -8.26
C ALA A 80 13.60 -14.71 -9.71
N GLY A 81 13.13 -13.70 -10.44
CA GLY A 81 12.63 -13.85 -11.82
C GLY A 81 11.12 -14.13 -11.94
N ASP A 82 10.45 -14.45 -10.83
CA ASP A 82 9.00 -14.60 -10.79
C ASP A 82 8.28 -13.27 -10.66
N VAL A 83 7.15 -13.15 -11.37
CA VAL A 83 6.29 -11.97 -11.33
C VAL A 83 4.84 -12.38 -11.08
N VAL A 84 4.35 -12.06 -9.89
CA VAL A 84 2.95 -12.19 -9.50
C VAL A 84 2.28 -10.84 -9.71
N ARG A 85 1.30 -10.75 -10.61
CA ARG A 85 0.48 -9.55 -10.83
C ARG A 85 -0.76 -9.62 -9.95
N ILE A 86 -1.14 -8.49 -9.37
CA ILE A 86 -2.32 -8.38 -8.52
C ILE A 86 -3.27 -7.30 -9.03
N GLN A 87 -4.55 -7.55 -8.84
CA GLN A 87 -5.61 -6.57 -9.02
C GLN A 87 -6.69 -6.78 -7.95
N GLY A 88 -7.40 -5.73 -7.57
CA GLY A 88 -8.51 -5.83 -6.62
C GLY A 88 -8.85 -4.50 -5.99
N ARG A 89 -9.26 -4.51 -4.73
CA ARG A 89 -9.71 -3.31 -4.03
C ARG A 89 -9.38 -3.32 -2.55
N LEU A 90 -8.95 -2.17 -2.02
CA LEU A 90 -8.90 -1.90 -0.59
C LEU A 90 -10.14 -1.14 -0.14
N SER A 91 -10.58 -1.47 1.06
CA SER A 91 -11.55 -0.75 1.87
C SER A 91 -10.86 -0.27 3.14
N LYS A 92 -11.61 0.32 4.08
CA LYS A 92 -11.05 0.79 5.35
C LYS A 92 -10.51 -0.39 6.18
N GLY A 93 -9.20 -0.62 6.13
CA GLY A 93 -8.48 -1.61 6.94
C GLY A 93 -8.42 -3.03 6.38
N THR A 94 -9.12 -3.32 5.29
CA THR A 94 -9.15 -4.64 4.65
C THR A 94 -9.11 -4.52 3.13
N GLY A 95 -8.89 -5.62 2.44
CA GLY A 95 -8.97 -5.66 0.99
C GLY A 95 -9.00 -7.08 0.44
N SER A 96 -9.31 -7.20 -0.83
CA SER A 96 -9.26 -8.48 -1.55
C SER A 96 -9.15 -8.29 -3.05
N GLY A 97 -8.77 -9.36 -3.73
CA GLY A 97 -8.71 -9.39 -5.17
C GLY A 97 -8.15 -10.69 -5.71
N THR A 98 -7.67 -10.61 -6.95
CA THR A 98 -7.10 -11.75 -7.68
C THR A 98 -5.65 -11.50 -8.04
N TRP A 99 -4.94 -12.59 -8.30
CA TRP A 99 -3.58 -12.55 -8.79
C TRP A 99 -3.34 -13.60 -9.86
N SER A 100 -2.32 -13.35 -10.69
CA SER A 100 -1.85 -14.31 -11.68
C SER A 100 -0.34 -14.20 -11.89
N SER A 101 0.30 -15.31 -12.27
CA SER A 101 1.70 -15.36 -12.65
C SER A 101 1.85 -16.12 -13.96
N GLY A 102 2.22 -15.40 -15.02
CA GLY A 102 2.53 -16.02 -16.30
C GLY A 102 3.85 -16.81 -16.29
N SER A 103 4.80 -16.47 -15.41
CA SER A 103 6.08 -17.20 -15.33
C SER A 103 5.95 -18.55 -14.64
N ARG A 104 4.92 -18.72 -13.81
CA ARG A 104 4.66 -19.93 -13.01
C ARG A 104 3.39 -20.67 -13.41
N TYR A 105 2.59 -20.11 -14.32
CA TYR A 105 1.28 -20.60 -14.71
C TYR A 105 0.34 -20.87 -13.52
N CYS A 106 0.44 -20.01 -12.49
CA CYS A 106 -0.36 -20.08 -11.27
C CYS A 106 -1.24 -18.83 -11.09
N GLY A 107 -2.28 -18.96 -10.28
CA GLY A 107 -3.18 -17.86 -9.94
C GLY A 107 -4.03 -18.16 -8.72
N GLY A 108 -4.83 -17.17 -8.32
CA GLY A 108 -5.80 -17.32 -7.24
C GLY A 108 -6.25 -15.99 -6.69
N GLN A 109 -6.53 -15.99 -5.39
CA GLN A 109 -7.06 -14.82 -4.68
C GLN A 109 -6.08 -14.28 -3.65
N TRP A 110 -6.25 -13.02 -3.29
CA TRP A 110 -5.56 -12.43 -2.16
C TRP A 110 -6.54 -11.72 -1.24
N ARG A 111 -6.17 -11.65 0.03
CA ARG A 111 -6.80 -10.78 1.03
C ARG A 111 -5.74 -9.86 1.60
N ALA A 112 -6.16 -8.70 2.07
CA ALA A 112 -5.28 -7.76 2.72
C ALA A 112 -5.90 -7.25 4.01
N HIS A 113 -5.05 -6.98 4.98
CA HIS A 113 -5.42 -6.33 6.23
C HIS A 113 -4.38 -5.29 6.61
N LYS A 114 -4.83 -4.20 7.21
CA LYS A 114 -3.97 -3.15 7.72
C LYS A 114 -3.34 -3.60 9.04
N GLY A 115 -2.05 -3.30 9.20
CA GLY A 115 -1.29 -3.57 10.43
C GLY A 115 -1.56 -2.56 11.54
#